data_AF-A0A848ZSY1-F1
#
_entry.id   AF-A0A848ZSY1-F1
#
_cell.length_a   1.000
_cell.length_b   1.000
_cell.length_c   1.000
_cell.angle_alpha   90.00
_cell.angle_beta   90.00
_cell.angle_gamma   90.00
#
_symmetry.space_group_name_H-M   'P 1'
#
loop_
_entity.id
_entity.type
_entity.pdbx_description
1 polymer ?
#
loop_
_entity_poly.entity_id
_entity_poly.type
_entity_poly.pdbx_seq_one_letter_code
_entity_poly.pdbx_strand_id
1 'polypeptide(L)' 'MSLGCCFFSCKKKVEAAISEGDDQPPNIIYILADDLGYGEVGAYGQEKIETPHIDALAREGILFTQHYT' A
#
# COMPACT_ATOMS: atom_id res chain seq x y z
N MET A 1 -45.43 31.11 -18.91
CA MET A 1 -46.16 30.95 -17.63
C MET A 1 -46.01 29.49 -17.25
N SER A 2 -45.41 29.07 -16.15
CA SER A 2 -45.18 29.68 -14.86
C SER A 2 -44.11 28.85 -14.13
N LEU A 3 -43.29 29.53 -13.31
CA LEU A 3 -42.53 29.06 -12.14
C LEU A 3 -41.69 27.76 -12.31
N GLY A 4 -40.36 27.78 -12.33
CA GLY A 4 -39.49 28.58 -11.46
C GLY A 4 -39.47 27.99 -10.06
N CYS A 5 -38.56 27.04 -9.80
CA CYS A 5 -38.13 26.72 -8.45
C CYS A 5 -36.61 26.62 -8.43
N CYS A 6 -35.97 27.74 -8.07
CA CYS A 6 -34.59 27.78 -7.64
C CYS A 6 -34.49 27.08 -6.27
N PHE A 7 -33.73 25.99 -6.17
CA PHE A 7 -33.17 25.56 -4.89
C PHE A 7 -31.67 25.83 -4.89
N PHE A 8 -31.32 27.04 -4.43
CA PHE A 8 -29.98 27.36 -3.97
C PHE A 8 -29.76 26.62 -2.64
N SER A 9 -29.27 25.39 -2.68
CA SER A 9 -28.85 24.68 -1.47
C SER A 9 -27.40 25.05 -1.15
N CYS A 10 -27.20 25.65 0.03
CA CYS A 10 -25.93 26.09 0.61
C CYS A 10 -24.70 25.29 0.13
N LYS A 11 -23.75 25.99 -0.49
CA LYS A 11 -22.36 25.53 -0.56
C LYS A 11 -21.86 25.40 0.88
N LYS A 12 -21.78 24.17 1.42
CA LYS A 12 -20.84 23.91 2.52
C LYS A 12 -19.45 24.18 1.94
N LYS A 13 -18.82 25.26 2.37
CA LYS A 13 -17.37 25.35 2.33
C LYS A 13 -16.88 24.26 3.28
N VAL A 14 -16.58 23.10 2.72
CA VAL A 14 -15.68 22.18 3.38
C VAL A 14 -14.33 22.84 3.22
N GLU A 15 -13.92 23.66 4.19
CA GLU A 15 -12.51 23.98 4.35
C GLU A 15 -11.82 22.64 4.59
N ALA A 16 -11.31 22.06 3.50
CA ALA A 16 -10.40 20.95 3.58
C ALA A 16 -9.25 21.42 4.48
N ALA A 17 -9.11 20.79 5.63
CA ALA A 17 -7.90 20.91 6.41
C ALA A 17 -6.76 20.57 5.46
N ILE A 18 -5.89 21.56 5.21
CA ILE A 18 -4.63 21.33 4.55
C ILE A 18 -3.86 20.48 5.55
N SER A 19 -4.02 19.15 5.49
CA SER A 19 -2.91 18.29 5.87
C SER A 19 -1.78 18.80 4.99
N GLU A 20 -0.67 19.25 5.58
CA GLU A 20 0.59 19.23 4.85
C GLU A 20 0.71 17.77 4.40
N GLY A 21 0.25 17.52 3.17
CA GLY A 21 0.43 16.25 2.52
C GLY A 21 1.91 16.02 2.59
N ASP A 22 2.29 14.80 2.96
CA ASP A 22 3.65 14.34 3.05
C ASP A 22 4.27 14.40 1.64
N ASP A 23 4.53 15.61 1.13
CA ASP A 23 5.24 15.92 -0.12
C ASP A 23 6.72 15.59 0.04
N GLN A 24 7.10 15.04 1.19
CA GLN A 24 8.37 14.39 1.37
C GLN A 24 8.38 13.11 0.52
N PRO A 25 9.47 12.86 -0.23
CA PRO A 25 9.61 11.61 -0.94
C PRO A 25 9.52 10.43 0.05
N PRO A 26 8.93 9.29 -0.34
CA PRO A 26 8.87 8.14 0.53
C PRO A 26 10.28 7.64 0.84
N ASN A 27 10.47 7.13 2.06
CA ASN A 27 11.69 6.42 2.41
C ASN A 27 11.72 5.06 1.70
N ILE A 28 12.82 4.74 1.05
CA ILE A 28 13.02 3.47 0.36
C ILE A 28 14.05 2.65 1.14
N ILE A 29 13.63 1.47 1.62
CA ILE A 29 14.52 0.50 2.28
C ILE A 29 14.68 -0.69 1.34
N TYR A 30 15.90 -0.97 0.92
CA TYR A 30 16.23 -2.13 0.09
C TYR A 30 16.97 -3.18 0.94
N ILE A 31 16.34 -4.34 1.10
CA ILE A 31 16.90 -5.47 1.85
C ILE A 31 17.33 -6.52 0.83
N LEU A 32 18.63 -6.82 0.81
CA LEU A 32 19.22 -7.86 -0.03
C LEU A 32 19.75 -8.97 0.89
N ALA A 33 19.35 -10.21 0.62
CA ALA A 33 19.90 -11.39 1.26
C ALA A 33 20.78 -12.14 0.26
N ASP A 34 21.96 -12.58 0.70
CA ASP A 34 22.88 -13.38 -0.09
C ASP A 34 22.45 -14.85 -0.11
N ASP A 35 22.54 -15.50 -1.26
CA ASP A 35 22.19 -16.91 -1.49
C ASP A 35 20.78 -17.38 -1.01
N LEU A 36 19.83 -16.46 -0.80
CA LEU A 36 18.46 -16.80 -0.39
C LEU A 36 17.66 -17.41 -1.55
N GLY A 37 17.31 -18.68 -1.43
CA GLY A 37 16.54 -19.42 -2.42
C GLY A 37 15.02 -19.20 -2.33
N TYR A 38 14.32 -19.38 -3.45
CA TYR A 38 12.84 -19.29 -3.52
C TYR A 38 12.14 -20.23 -2.54
N GLY A 39 12.70 -21.42 -2.31
CA GLY A 39 12.14 -22.44 -1.42
C GLY A 39 12.43 -22.26 0.07
N GLU A 40 13.02 -21.13 0.48
CA GLU A 40 13.45 -20.89 1.88
C GLU A 40 12.55 -19.91 2.63
N VAL A 41 11.65 -19.20 1.94
CA VAL A 41 10.73 -18.23 2.55
C VAL A 41 9.32 -18.81 2.65
N GLY A 42 8.72 -18.73 3.84
CA GLY A 42 7.38 -19.25 4.14
C GLY A 42 6.29 -18.73 3.20
N ALA A 43 6.35 -17.46 2.82
CA ALA A 43 5.44 -16.85 1.83
C ALA A 43 5.39 -17.57 0.46
N TYR A 44 6.40 -18.37 0.09
CA TYR A 44 6.42 -19.18 -1.13
C TYR A 44 5.99 -20.65 -0.91
N GLY A 45 5.53 -21.00 0.29
CA GLY A 45 4.86 -22.28 0.58
C GLY A 45 5.74 -23.36 1.24
N GLN A 46 6.95 -23.04 1.67
CA GLN A 46 7.74 -23.96 2.49
C GLN A 46 7.29 -23.92 3.97
N GLU A 47 7.42 -25.03 4.71
CA GLU A 47 6.87 -25.19 6.07
C GLU A 47 7.92 -25.41 7.17
N LYS A 48 9.22 -25.44 6.82
CA LYS A 48 10.29 -25.86 7.76
C LYS A 48 10.97 -24.69 8.46
N ILE A 49 11.17 -23.59 7.75
CA ILE A 49 11.88 -22.41 8.23
C ILE A 49 10.84 -21.36 8.60
N GLU A 50 10.83 -20.86 9.83
CA GLU A 50 9.89 -19.80 10.19
C GLU A 50 10.41 -18.45 9.72
N THR A 51 9.66 -17.76 8.85
CA THR A 51 10.00 -16.42 8.35
C THR A 51 8.90 -15.38 8.68
N PRO A 52 8.45 -15.27 9.95
CA PRO A 52 7.21 -14.57 10.29
C PRO A 52 7.20 -13.08 9.91
N HIS A 53 8.35 -12.42 9.92
CA HIS A 53 8.47 -11.02 9.51
C HIS A 53 8.40 -10.83 7.99
N ILE A 54 9.03 -11.73 7.22
CA ILE A 54 8.95 -11.70 5.76
C ILE A 54 7.54 -12.07 5.30
N ASP A 55 6.92 -13.04 5.95
CA ASP A 55 5.55 -13.46 5.67
C ASP A 55 4.54 -12.33 5.97
N ALA A 56 4.79 -11.54 7.01
CA ALA A 56 3.99 -10.34 7.28
C ALA A 56 4.14 -9.28 6.19
N LEU A 57 5.37 -9.01 5.72
CA LEU A 57 5.62 -8.10 4.60
C LEU A 57 4.93 -8.58 3.31
N ALA A 58 4.97 -9.88 3.02
CA ALA A 58 4.29 -10.45 1.86
C ALA A 58 2.76 -10.32 1.94
N ARG A 59 2.18 -10.48 3.13
CA ARG A 59 0.73 -10.35 3.38
C ARG A 59 0.23 -8.90 3.29
N GLU A 60 1.05 -7.94 3.68
CA GLU A 60 0.71 -6.50 3.69
C GLU A 60 1.13 -5.79 2.39
N GLY A 61 1.97 -6.44 1.59
CA GLY A 61 2.51 -5.90 0.35
C GLY A 61 2.16 -6.71 -0.89
N ILE A 62 3.12 -6.81 -1.80
CA ILE A 62 3.02 -7.54 -3.06
C ILE A 62 4.08 -8.65 -3.05
N LEU A 63 3.67 -9.87 -3.39
CA LEU A 63 4.55 -11.02 -3.54
C LEU A 63 4.80 -11.30 -5.02
N PHE A 64 6.06 -11.39 -5.42
CA PHE A 64 6.45 -11.75 -6.79
C PHE A 64 6.77 -13.23 -6.88
N THR A 65 5.98 -14.00 -7.62
CA THR A 65 6.20 -15.45 -7.77
C THR A 65 7.05 -15.83 -8.98
N GLN A 66 7.33 -14.87 -9.87
CA GLN A 66 8.05 -15.08 -11.14
C GLN A 66 9.21 -14.07 -11.29
N HIS A 67 10.08 -14.00 -10.28
CA HIS A 67 11.31 -13.22 -10.33
C HIS A 67 12.47 -14.05 -10.86
N TYR A 68 13.34 -13.44 -11.67
CA TYR A 68 14.55 -14.04 -12.22
C TYR A 68 15.77 -13.18 -11.84
N THR A 69 16.89 -13.84 -11.56
CA THR A 69 18.18 -13.24 -11.18
C THR A 69 19.15 -13.25 -12.35
#